data_AF-A0A3P6QG12-F1
#
_entry.id   AF-A0A3P6QG12-F1
#
_cell.length_a   1.000
_cell.length_b   1.000
_cell.length_c   1.000
_cell.angle_alpha   90.00
_cell.angle_beta   90.00
_cell.angle_gamma   90.00
#
_symmetry.space_group_name_H-M   'P 1'
#
loop_
_entity.id
_entity.type
_entity.pdbx_description
1 polymer ?
#
loop_
_entity_poly.entity_id
_entity_poly.type
_entity_poly.pdbx_seq_one_letter_code
_entity_poly.pdbx_strand_id
1 'polypeptide(L)'
;MNVHKRCEKYVPRLCGIDHTERLGRIYLKVNYKDMTLFVHVKEAKNLVPMDPNGLADPYVKLKLTGDNEKSRKLKTKVIKASLNPEWNETFTIDVNAEDESKRLMIEMWDWDRASRDDFMGALSFGVSEIIKRPVDCWFRLLSREEGEFYSIPCSEETSNLFSSYDSKCMTSPNDWSGHNLEEIRIQSKQDTLRISDFKFLRILGRGSFGKVSKNAREKEY
;
A
#
# COMPACT_ATOMS: atom_id res chain seq x y z
N MET A 1 5.18 4.90 -15.65
CA MET A 1 5.12 6.38 -15.72
C MET A 1 6.13 6.83 -16.78
N ASN A 2 5.74 7.64 -17.76
CA ASN A 2 6.66 8.11 -18.81
C ASN A 2 7.36 9.38 -18.33
N VAL A 3 8.67 9.30 -18.12
CA VAL A 3 9.48 10.41 -17.61
C VAL A 3 10.72 10.59 -18.48
N HIS A 4 11.18 11.83 -18.65
CA HIS A 4 12.41 12.14 -19.37
C HIS A 4 13.63 11.44 -18.73
N LYS A 5 14.54 10.89 -19.55
CA LYS A 5 15.72 10.13 -19.08
C LYS A 5 16.59 10.87 -18.05
N ARG A 6 16.71 12.20 -18.16
CA ARG A 6 17.44 13.03 -17.19
C ARG A 6 16.75 13.16 -15.83
N CYS A 7 15.44 12.92 -15.79
CA CYS A 7 14.59 13.06 -14.61
C CYS A 7 14.39 11.72 -13.88
N GLU A 8 14.82 10.59 -14.47
CA GLU A 8 14.65 9.22 -13.94
C GLU A 8 15.21 9.06 -12.50
N LYS A 9 16.35 9.71 -12.19
CA LYS A 9 16.94 9.70 -10.84
C LYS A 9 16.15 10.48 -9.78
N TYR A 10 15.26 11.38 -10.20
CA TYR A 10 14.39 12.17 -9.31
C TYR A 10 12.98 11.57 -9.22
N VAL A 11 12.66 10.57 -10.05
CA VAL A 11 11.41 9.82 -9.90
C VAL A 11 11.56 8.97 -8.64
N PRO A 12 10.72 9.18 -7.61
CA PRO A 12 10.77 8.34 -6.42
C PRO A 12 10.54 6.89 -6.86
N ARG A 13 11.28 5.94 -6.27
CA ARG A 13 11.12 4.51 -6.56
C ARG A 13 9.79 4.03 -5.96
N LEU A 14 8.71 4.31 -6.66
CA LEU A 14 7.34 3.95 -6.27
C LEU A 14 6.94 2.55 -6.79
N CYS A 15 7.79 1.87 -7.55
CA CYS A 15 7.58 0.46 -7.88
C CYS A 15 8.07 -0.42 -6.71
N GLY A 16 7.24 -1.35 -6.26
CA GLY A 16 7.60 -2.31 -5.20
C GLY A 16 7.38 -1.83 -3.76
N ILE A 17 6.91 -0.60 -3.53
CA ILE A 17 6.25 -0.26 -2.25
C ILE A 17 4.84 -0.82 -2.39
N ASP A 18 4.39 -1.61 -1.41
CA ASP A 18 3.04 -2.17 -1.36
C ASP A 18 2.03 -1.02 -1.37
N HIS A 19 1.67 -0.58 -2.57
CA HIS A 19 0.85 0.61 -2.82
C HIS A 19 -0.58 0.43 -2.35
N THR A 20 -0.89 -0.77 -1.85
CA THR A 20 -2.20 -1.13 -1.33
C THR A 20 -2.38 -0.66 0.12
N GLU A 21 -1.39 -0.77 1.00
CA GLU A 21 -1.52 -0.45 2.44
C GLU A 21 -0.80 0.86 2.84
N ARG A 22 -0.93 1.92 2.03
CA ARG A 22 -0.21 3.20 2.24
C ARG A 22 -0.45 3.88 3.59
N LEU A 23 -1.61 3.65 4.20
CA LEU A 23 -2.00 4.24 5.50
C LEU A 23 -2.04 3.19 6.62
N GLY A 24 -1.67 1.95 6.31
CA GLY A 24 -1.83 0.79 7.17
C GLY A 24 -3.19 0.10 7.01
N ARG A 25 -3.49 -0.77 7.98
CA ARG A 25 -4.69 -1.60 8.00
C ARG A 25 -5.25 -1.75 9.41
N ILE A 26 -6.54 -2.03 9.51
CA ILE A 26 -7.28 -2.19 10.76
C ILE A 26 -8.11 -3.47 10.73
N TYR A 27 -8.10 -4.22 11.83
CA TYR A 27 -8.96 -5.38 12.02
C TYR A 27 -10.25 -4.95 12.70
N LEU A 28 -11.38 -5.28 12.07
CA LEU A 28 -12.69 -4.91 12.55
C LEU A 28 -13.62 -6.12 12.52
N LYS A 29 -14.43 -6.24 13.57
CA LYS A 29 -15.54 -7.17 13.62
C LYS A 29 -16.82 -6.41 13.90
N VAL A 30 -17.76 -6.43 12.95
CA VAL A 30 -19.03 -5.72 13.07
C VAL A 30 -20.19 -6.70 12.90
N ASN A 31 -21.04 -6.78 13.92
CA ASN A 31 -22.24 -7.61 13.90
C ASN A 31 -23.47 -6.75 14.16
N TYR A 32 -24.62 -7.24 13.73
CA TYR A 32 -25.92 -6.63 13.97
C TYR A 32 -26.82 -7.61 14.71
N LYS A 33 -27.46 -7.15 15.79
CA LYS A 33 -28.44 -7.94 16.55
C LYS A 33 -29.40 -7.01 17.27
N ASP A 34 -30.70 -7.33 17.22
CA ASP A 34 -31.76 -6.66 17.99
C ASP A 34 -31.76 -5.11 17.85
N MET A 35 -31.68 -4.58 16.62
CA MET A 35 -31.59 -3.13 16.35
C MET A 35 -30.32 -2.44 16.86
N THR A 36 -29.28 -3.20 17.22
CA THR A 36 -27.99 -2.67 17.70
C THR A 36 -26.84 -3.20 16.86
N LEU A 37 -25.95 -2.30 16.44
CA LEU A 37 -24.65 -2.61 15.84
C LEU A 37 -23.60 -2.81 16.93
N PHE A 38 -22.92 -3.95 16.90
CA PHE A 38 -21.80 -4.30 17.76
C PHE A 38 -20.51 -4.15 16.95
N VAL A 39 -19.77 -3.07 17.19
CA VAL A 39 -18.53 -2.73 16.50
C VAL A 39 -17.35 -3.05 17.41
N HIS A 40 -16.60 -4.11 17.10
CA HIS A 40 -15.38 -4.48 17.80
C HIS A 40 -14.16 -4.00 17.02
N VAL A 41 -13.43 -3.06 17.63
CA VAL A 41 -12.17 -2.50 17.13
C VAL A 41 -11.03 -3.25 17.81
N LYS A 42 -10.40 -4.16 17.07
CA LYS A 42 -9.42 -5.09 17.64
C LYS A 42 -8.02 -4.47 17.66
N GLU A 43 -7.41 -4.33 16.49
CA GLU A 43 -6.01 -3.94 16.32
C GLU A 43 -5.79 -3.26 14.97
N ALA A 44 -4.72 -2.48 14.84
CA ALA A 44 -4.24 -1.96 13.56
C ALA A 44 -2.77 -2.31 13.36
N LYS A 45 -2.32 -2.35 12.10
CA LYS A 45 -0.94 -2.69 11.73
C LYS A 45 -0.43 -1.78 10.62
N ASN A 46 0.90 -1.59 10.62
CA ASN A 46 1.62 -0.82 9.61
C ASN A 46 1.09 0.62 9.46
N LEU A 47 0.72 1.26 10.57
CA LEU A 47 0.27 2.65 10.53
C LEU A 47 1.41 3.58 10.09
N VAL A 48 1.03 4.70 9.47
CA VAL A 48 1.98 5.75 9.08
C VAL A 48 2.41 6.53 10.32
N PRO A 49 3.71 6.80 10.51
CA PRO A 49 4.16 7.67 11.58
C PRO A 49 3.71 9.11 11.33
N MET A 50 3.14 9.73 12.36
CA MET A 50 2.65 11.11 12.34
C MET A 50 3.47 12.02 13.26
N ASP A 51 4.10 11.45 14.29
CA ASP A 51 4.93 12.17 15.24
C ASP A 51 6.40 12.31 14.81
N PRO A 52 7.12 13.36 15.27
CA PRO A 52 8.56 13.53 15.06
C PRO A 52 9.44 12.39 15.61
N ASN A 53 8.92 11.59 16.55
CA ASN A 53 9.60 10.42 17.11
C ASN A 53 9.57 9.21 16.14
N GLY A 54 8.90 9.32 15.00
CA GLY A 54 8.72 8.24 14.03
C GLY A 54 7.65 7.22 14.41
N LEU A 55 6.73 7.57 15.33
CA LEU A 55 5.61 6.76 15.80
C LEU A 55 4.29 7.56 15.65
N ALA A 56 3.25 7.13 16.37
CA ALA A 56 1.97 7.81 16.49
C ALA A 56 1.32 7.40 17.82
N ASP A 57 0.35 8.19 18.29
CA ASP A 57 -0.58 7.95 19.39
C ASP A 57 -2.01 7.64 18.85
N PRO A 58 -2.22 6.50 18.15
CA PRO A 58 -3.46 6.25 17.40
C PRO A 58 -4.68 5.98 18.29
N TYR A 59 -5.84 6.43 17.80
CA TYR A 59 -7.16 6.09 18.29
C TYR A 59 -8.22 6.11 17.19
N VAL A 60 -9.32 5.41 17.40
CA VAL A 60 -10.40 5.26 16.40
C VAL A 60 -11.63 6.02 16.86
N LYS A 61 -12.25 6.78 15.95
CA LYS A 61 -13.58 7.40 16.11
C LYS A 61 -14.61 6.63 15.28
N LEU A 62 -15.78 6.40 15.87
CA LEU A 62 -16.93 5.77 15.26
C LEU A 62 -18.10 6.76 15.23
N LYS A 63 -18.78 6.87 14.09
CA LYS A 63 -19.98 7.71 13.93
C LYS A 63 -20.87 7.21 12.79
N LEU A 64 -22.16 7.51 12.84
CA LEU A 64 -23.04 7.33 11.68
C LEU A 64 -23.03 8.60 10.80
N THR A 65 -23.04 8.42 9.47
CA THR A 65 -23.08 9.54 8.52
C THR A 65 -24.38 10.33 8.67
N GLY A 66 -24.29 11.66 8.62
CA GLY A 66 -25.44 12.56 8.76
C GLY A 66 -25.92 12.73 10.20
N ASP A 67 -25.26 12.08 11.17
CA ASP A 67 -25.57 12.26 12.58
C ASP A 67 -24.79 13.45 13.16
N ASN A 68 -25.53 14.48 13.58
CA ASN A 68 -24.98 15.65 14.25
C ASN A 68 -24.97 15.50 15.77
N GLU A 69 -25.58 14.43 16.30
CA GLU A 69 -25.65 14.20 17.73
C GLU A 69 -24.28 13.79 18.28
N LYS A 70 -23.76 14.57 19.22
CA LYS A 70 -22.46 14.29 19.83
C LYS A 70 -22.48 13.01 20.69
N SER A 71 -23.65 12.63 21.21
CA SER A 71 -23.86 11.45 22.07
C SER A 71 -23.55 10.14 21.35
N ARG A 72 -23.80 10.07 20.04
CA ARG A 72 -23.58 8.89 19.20
C ARG A 72 -22.17 8.78 18.60
N LYS A 73 -21.27 9.71 18.96
CA LYS A 73 -19.85 9.65 18.56
C LYS A 73 -19.07 8.89 19.62
N LEU A 74 -18.55 7.74 19.23
CA LEU A 74 -17.77 6.87 20.11
C LEU A 74 -16.30 6.94 19.71
N LYS A 75 -15.40 6.72 20.67
CA LYS A 75 -13.97 6.63 20.39
C LYS A 75 -13.28 5.63 21.30
N THR A 76 -12.22 5.01 20.79
CA THR A 76 -11.34 4.16 21.60
C THR A 76 -10.46 4.97 22.53
N LYS A 77 -9.75 4.28 23.41
CA LYS A 77 -8.58 4.83 24.08
C LYS A 77 -7.48 5.17 23.07
N VAL A 78 -6.65 6.12 23.47
CA VAL A 78 -5.40 6.47 22.77
C VAL A 78 -4.32 5.49 23.22
N ILE A 79 -3.67 4.84 22.26
CA ILE A 79 -2.50 4.00 22.53
C ILE A 79 -1.28 4.79 22.12
N LYS A 80 -0.37 5.04 23.06
CA LYS A 80 0.77 5.93 22.82
C LYS A 80 1.91 5.24 22.10
N ALA A 81 2.62 5.98 21.25
CA ALA A 81 3.89 5.63 20.63
C ALA A 81 3.86 4.23 19.99
N SER A 82 2.86 3.95 19.15
CA SER A 82 2.69 2.67 18.47
C SER A 82 2.15 2.81 17.06
N LEU A 83 2.78 2.10 16.11
CA LEU A 83 2.28 1.91 14.74
C LEU A 83 1.50 0.60 14.55
N ASN A 84 1.40 -0.20 15.63
CA ASN A 84 0.67 -1.46 15.65
C ASN A 84 -0.18 -1.54 16.94
N PRO A 85 -1.13 -0.62 17.14
CA PRO A 85 -1.95 -0.55 18.35
C PRO A 85 -2.95 -1.73 18.45
N GLU A 86 -3.21 -2.17 19.68
CA GLU A 86 -4.25 -3.16 20.02
C GLU A 86 -5.23 -2.56 21.04
N TRP A 87 -6.45 -2.22 20.61
CA TRP A 87 -7.47 -1.66 21.50
C TRP A 87 -8.32 -2.73 22.15
N ASN A 88 -8.75 -3.73 21.37
CA ASN A 88 -9.69 -4.77 21.80
C ASN A 88 -10.95 -4.19 22.46
N GLU A 89 -11.51 -3.11 21.90
CA GLU A 89 -12.67 -2.41 22.43
C GLU A 89 -13.93 -2.72 21.62
N THR A 90 -15.07 -2.89 22.30
CA THR A 90 -16.37 -3.13 21.66
C THR A 90 -17.32 -1.99 21.96
N PHE A 91 -17.97 -1.49 20.91
CA PHE A 91 -18.93 -0.40 20.96
C PHE A 91 -20.29 -0.88 20.49
N THR A 92 -21.34 -0.30 21.07
CA THR A 92 -22.73 -0.56 20.69
C THR A 92 -23.36 0.72 20.15
N ILE A 93 -24.00 0.62 18.98
CA ILE A 93 -24.72 1.74 18.37
C ILE A 93 -26.12 1.25 18.04
N ASP A 94 -27.12 1.79 18.72
CA ASP A 94 -28.52 1.52 18.41
C ASP A 94 -28.87 2.17 17.07
N VAL A 95 -29.51 1.42 16.18
CA VAL A 95 -29.89 1.85 14.84
C VAL A 95 -31.41 1.79 14.68
N ASN A 96 -31.97 2.84 14.09
CA ASN A 96 -33.39 2.90 13.73
C ASN A 96 -33.59 2.64 12.23
N ALA A 97 -34.84 2.51 11.77
CA ALA A 97 -35.15 2.29 10.35
C ALA A 97 -34.56 3.38 9.42
N GLU A 98 -34.49 4.64 9.88
CA GLU A 98 -33.88 5.74 9.13
C GLU A 98 -32.35 5.59 8.99
N ASP A 99 -31.72 4.92 9.96
CA ASP A 99 -30.27 4.71 9.99
C ASP A 99 -29.81 3.61 8.99
N GLU A 100 -30.71 2.77 8.48
CA GLU A 100 -30.37 1.72 7.50
C GLU A 100 -29.77 2.26 6.20
N SER A 101 -30.19 3.49 5.83
CA SER A 101 -29.67 4.22 4.67
C SER A 101 -28.32 4.88 4.92
N LYS A 102 -27.90 4.99 6.18
CA LYS A 102 -26.65 5.64 6.58
C LYS A 102 -25.46 4.68 6.47
N ARG A 103 -24.28 5.24 6.71
CA ARG A 103 -23.01 4.51 6.76
C ARG A 103 -22.41 4.61 8.16
N LEU A 104 -21.88 3.50 8.65
CA LEU A 104 -20.99 3.48 9.81
C LEU A 104 -19.61 3.94 9.35
N MET A 105 -19.20 5.11 9.82
CA MET A 105 -17.88 5.67 9.56
C MET A 105 -16.91 5.30 10.67
N ILE A 106 -15.70 4.91 10.27
CA ILE A 106 -14.59 4.56 11.14
C ILE A 106 -13.40 5.40 10.73
N GLU A 107 -12.92 6.26 11.62
CA GLU A 107 -11.80 7.18 11.36
C GLU A 107 -10.66 6.91 12.33
N MET A 108 -9.46 6.69 11.81
CA MET A 108 -8.22 6.63 12.57
C MET A 108 -7.63 8.03 12.71
N TRP A 109 -7.26 8.38 13.93
CA TRP A 109 -6.64 9.65 14.28
C TRP A 109 -5.41 9.42 15.13
N ASP A 110 -4.45 10.31 14.99
CA ASP A 110 -3.30 10.45 15.86
C ASP A 110 -3.59 11.51 16.91
N TRP A 111 -3.46 11.17 18.19
CA TRP A 111 -3.73 12.13 19.27
C TRP A 111 -2.52 13.01 19.54
N ASP A 112 -2.74 14.32 19.51
CA ASP A 112 -1.68 15.29 19.74
C ASP A 112 -1.87 16.05 21.05
N ARG A 113 -0.78 16.19 21.82
CA ARG A 113 -0.84 16.93 23.08
C ARG A 113 -0.94 18.44 22.89
N ALA A 114 -0.23 18.98 21.89
CA ALA A 114 0.00 20.42 21.72
C ALA A 114 -0.53 20.99 20.39
N SER A 115 -1.02 20.12 19.51
CA SER A 115 -1.58 20.44 18.20
C SER A 115 -2.99 19.87 18.06
N ARG A 116 -3.60 20.06 16.89
CA ARG A 116 -4.82 19.34 16.54
C ARG A 116 -4.43 17.94 16.11
N ASP A 117 -5.20 16.95 16.57
CA ASP A 117 -5.07 15.56 16.16
C ASP A 117 -4.98 15.39 14.64
N ASP A 118 -4.02 14.57 14.20
CA ASP A 118 -3.77 14.30 12.79
C ASP A 118 -4.64 13.15 12.28
N PHE A 119 -5.13 13.28 11.06
CA PHE A 119 -5.96 12.25 10.44
C PHE A 119 -5.09 11.19 9.79
N MET A 120 -5.28 9.91 10.15
CA MET A 120 -4.46 8.81 9.66
C MET A 120 -5.14 8.00 8.56
N GLY A 121 -6.47 7.90 8.58
CA GLY A 121 -7.23 7.18 7.56
C GLY A 121 -8.67 6.93 7.97
N ALA A 122 -9.49 6.52 7.01
CA ALA A 122 -10.89 6.19 7.26
C ALA A 122 -11.38 5.05 6.38
N LEU A 123 -12.51 4.48 6.76
CA LEU A 123 -13.32 3.58 5.96
C LEU A 123 -14.76 3.60 6.47
N SER A 124 -15.68 3.10 5.65
CA SER A 124 -17.08 3.05 6.03
C SER A 124 -17.80 1.80 5.53
N PHE A 125 -18.89 1.47 6.21
CA PHE A 125 -19.78 0.37 5.86
C PHE A 125 -21.20 0.88 5.74
N GLY A 126 -21.96 0.40 4.74
CA GLY A 126 -23.41 0.64 4.73
C GLY A 126 -24.06 -0.07 5.91
N VAL A 127 -24.94 0.60 6.65
CA VAL A 127 -25.66 -0.05 7.77
C VAL A 127 -26.49 -1.23 7.25
N SER A 128 -27.23 -1.02 6.16
CA SER A 128 -27.97 -2.08 5.46
C SER A 128 -27.10 -3.25 4.95
N GLU A 129 -25.82 -3.02 4.68
CA GLU A 129 -24.88 -4.09 4.28
C GLU A 129 -24.48 -4.94 5.48
N ILE A 130 -24.13 -4.29 6.60
CA ILE A 130 -23.76 -4.97 7.85
C ILE A 130 -24.92 -5.82 8.38
N ILE A 131 -26.15 -5.29 8.31
CA ILE A 131 -27.36 -6.02 8.73
C ILE A 131 -27.50 -7.35 7.98
N LYS A 132 -27.16 -7.36 6.68
CA LYS A 132 -27.25 -8.56 5.84
C LYS A 132 -26.06 -9.49 6.01
N ARG A 133 -24.86 -8.93 6.19
CA ARG A 133 -23.62 -9.69 6.28
C ARG A 133 -22.72 -9.10 7.38
N PRO A 134 -22.44 -9.86 8.45
CA PRO A 134 -21.48 -9.42 9.45
C PRO A 134 -20.07 -9.31 8.84
N VAL A 135 -19.27 -8.43 9.41
CA VAL A 135 -17.90 -8.14 9.02
C VAL A 135 -16.95 -8.72 10.06
N ASP A 136 -15.88 -9.39 9.65
CA ASP A 136 -14.85 -9.93 10.56
C ASP A 136 -13.54 -10.16 9.77
N CYS A 137 -12.79 -9.10 9.48
CA CYS A 137 -11.53 -9.20 8.74
C CYS A 137 -10.67 -7.93 8.83
N TRP A 138 -9.51 -7.96 8.17
CA TRP A 138 -8.63 -6.82 7.97
C TRP A 138 -9.16 -5.91 6.85
N PHE A 139 -9.06 -4.61 7.06
CA PHE A 139 -9.40 -3.58 6.09
C PHE A 139 -8.24 -2.61 5.89
N ARG A 140 -8.08 -2.14 4.66
CA ARG A 140 -7.14 -1.07 4.32
C ARG A 140 -7.66 0.26 4.86
N LEU A 141 -6.79 1.04 5.50
CA LEU A 141 -7.10 2.42 5.82
C LEU A 141 -7.03 3.25 4.52
N LEU A 142 -8.09 4.00 4.23
CA LEU A 142 -8.21 4.82 3.03
C LEU A 142 -8.05 6.29 3.36
N SER A 143 -7.88 7.12 2.32
CA SER A 143 -7.94 8.57 2.48
C SER A 143 -9.31 9.02 3.01
N ARG A 144 -9.41 10.27 3.48
CA ARG A 144 -10.68 10.83 3.99
C ARG A 144 -11.81 10.71 2.95
N GLU A 145 -11.51 11.10 1.71
CA GLU A 145 -12.48 11.14 0.60
C GLU A 145 -12.94 9.72 0.21
N GLU A 146 -12.02 8.76 0.14
CA GLU A 146 -12.37 7.38 -0.20
C GLU A 146 -13.06 6.65 0.96
N GLY A 147 -12.58 6.88 2.19
CA GLY A 147 -13.10 6.24 3.39
C GLY A 147 -14.55 6.64 3.71
N GLU A 148 -15.00 7.79 3.21
CA GLU A 148 -16.41 8.20 3.29
C GLU A 148 -17.39 7.25 2.62
N PHE A 149 -16.93 6.51 1.60
CA PHE A 149 -17.80 5.70 0.74
C PHE A 149 -17.41 4.24 0.66
N TYR A 150 -16.17 3.88 0.99
CA TYR A 150 -15.65 2.54 0.73
C TYR A 150 -14.99 1.91 1.96
N SER A 151 -15.01 0.58 1.95
CA SER A 151 -14.16 -0.28 2.78
C SER A 151 -13.60 -1.37 1.87
N ILE A 152 -12.29 -1.60 1.95
CA ILE A 152 -11.60 -2.57 1.09
C ILE A 152 -10.96 -3.62 2.00
N PRO A 153 -11.51 -4.84 2.05
CA PRO A 153 -10.89 -5.94 2.77
C PRO A 153 -9.47 -6.19 2.27
N CYS A 154 -8.54 -6.47 3.18
CA CYS A 154 -7.23 -7.02 2.82
C CYS A 154 -7.46 -8.50 2.44
N SER A 155 -7.44 -8.84 1.15
CA SER A 155 -7.43 -10.24 0.73
C SER A 155 -6.06 -10.85 0.98
N GLU A 156 -6.01 -12.04 1.58
CA GLU A 156 -4.76 -12.78 1.82
C GLU A 156 -4.06 -13.25 0.52
N GLU A 157 -4.74 -13.13 -0.64
CA GLU A 157 -4.25 -13.66 -1.91
C GLU A 157 -3.33 -12.71 -2.69
N THR A 158 -3.30 -11.41 -2.38
CA THR A 158 -2.48 -10.44 -3.13
C THR A 158 -0.99 -10.54 -2.80
N SER A 159 -0.65 -10.95 -1.58
CA SER A 159 0.75 -11.15 -1.17
C SER A 159 1.38 -12.36 -1.88
N ASN A 160 0.63 -13.46 -2.01
CA ASN A 160 1.11 -14.67 -2.69
C ASN A 160 1.17 -14.50 -4.22
N LEU A 161 0.21 -13.80 -4.84
CA LEU A 161 0.24 -13.55 -6.28
C LEU A 161 1.44 -12.67 -6.69
N PHE A 162 1.81 -11.69 -5.86
CA PHE A 162 3.00 -10.84 -6.09
C PHE A 162 4.32 -11.55 -5.76
N SER A 163 4.38 -12.41 -4.74
CA SER A 163 5.57 -13.23 -4.48
C SER A 163 5.87 -14.22 -5.62
N SER A 164 4.83 -14.71 -6.30
CA SER A 164 4.99 -15.53 -7.51
C SER A 164 5.49 -14.72 -8.72
N TYR A 165 5.11 -13.44 -8.81
CA TYR A 165 5.56 -12.54 -9.88
C TYR A 165 7.02 -12.13 -9.66
N ASP A 166 7.44 -11.88 -8.42
CA ASP A 166 8.84 -11.66 -8.07
C ASP A 166 9.69 -12.94 -8.23
N SER A 167 9.14 -14.11 -7.90
CA SER A 167 9.84 -15.40 -8.12
C SER A 167 9.97 -15.77 -9.60
N LYS A 168 9.02 -15.37 -10.46
CA LYS A 168 9.16 -15.52 -11.92
C LYS A 168 10.20 -14.59 -12.54
N CYS A 169 10.62 -13.54 -11.83
CA CYS A 169 11.66 -12.61 -12.30
C CYS A 169 13.07 -13.04 -11.90
N MET A 170 13.23 -14.17 -11.18
CA MET A 170 14.52 -14.77 -10.87
C MET A 170 14.56 -16.25 -11.28
N THR A 171 14.50 -16.52 -12.58
CA THR A 171 15.16 -17.71 -13.15
C THR A 171 16.06 -17.28 -14.30
N SER A 172 17.34 -17.58 -14.10
CA SER A 172 18.49 -17.28 -14.94
C SER A 172 18.39 -17.95 -16.34
N PRO A 173 19.21 -17.48 -17.30
CA PRO A 173 19.00 -17.68 -18.73
C PRO A 173 19.59 -19.00 -19.21
N ASN A 174 18.82 -19.76 -19.99
CA ASN A 174 19.34 -20.68 -21.00
C ASN A 174 18.21 -21.12 -21.92
N ASP A 175 18.19 -20.56 -23.14
CA ASP A 175 18.38 -21.35 -24.36
C ASP A 175 18.19 -20.42 -25.57
N TRP A 176 19.27 -20.21 -26.31
CA TRP A 176 19.33 -20.51 -27.74
C TRP A 176 20.80 -20.54 -28.15
N SER A 177 21.18 -21.73 -28.59
CA SER A 177 22.48 -22.19 -29.06
C SER A 177 22.99 -21.48 -30.32
N GLY A 178 24.31 -21.34 -30.39
CA GLY A 178 25.07 -21.49 -31.65
C GLY A 178 25.70 -20.20 -32.22
N HIS A 179 26.98 -19.97 -31.96
CA HIS A 179 28.09 -20.39 -32.85
C HIS A 179 29.45 -19.86 -32.36
N ASN A 180 30.44 -20.74 -32.46
CA ASN A 180 31.89 -20.54 -32.26
C ASN A 180 32.44 -19.19 -32.75
N LEU A 181 33.42 -18.65 -32.01
CA LEU A 181 34.69 -18.18 -32.59
C LEU A 181 35.75 -18.08 -31.49
N GLU A 182 36.91 -18.59 -31.86
CA GLU A 182 38.06 -18.97 -31.03
C GLU A 182 38.77 -17.81 -30.33
N GLU A 183 39.59 -18.21 -29.36
CA GLU A 183 40.61 -17.44 -28.66
C GLU A 183 41.42 -16.51 -29.56
N ILE A 184 41.58 -15.25 -29.14
CA ILE A 184 42.82 -14.51 -29.39
C ILE A 184 43.22 -13.77 -28.10
N ARG A 185 44.27 -14.28 -27.45
CA ARG A 185 45.00 -13.63 -26.36
C ARG A 185 45.98 -12.62 -26.98
N ILE A 186 45.74 -11.33 -26.78
CA ILE A 186 46.75 -10.28 -27.00
C ILE A 186 46.85 -9.44 -25.74
N GLN A 187 48.04 -9.47 -25.12
CA GLN A 187 48.44 -8.53 -24.08
C GLN A 187 48.79 -7.19 -24.73
N SER A 188 48.10 -6.11 -24.34
CA SER A 188 48.69 -4.77 -24.32
C SER A 188 47.92 -3.84 -23.37
N LYS A 189 48.69 -3.08 -22.58
CA LYS A 189 48.22 -1.98 -21.72
C LYS A 189 47.82 -0.80 -22.62
N GLN A 190 46.54 -0.43 -22.62
CA GLN A 190 46.01 0.92 -22.90
C GLN A 190 44.49 0.90 -22.66
N ASP A 191 43.91 1.98 -22.14
CA ASP A 191 42.47 2.13 -21.85
C ASP A 191 41.60 2.01 -23.13
N THR A 192 41.36 0.78 -23.56
CA THR A 192 40.50 0.48 -24.71
C THR A 192 39.12 0.07 -24.21
N LEU A 193 38.10 0.86 -24.56
CA LEU A 193 36.70 0.53 -24.34
C LEU A 193 36.39 -0.85 -24.91
N ARG A 194 35.98 -1.79 -24.05
CA ARG A 194 35.61 -3.13 -24.48
C ARG A 194 34.13 -3.16 -24.80
N ILE A 195 33.74 -4.01 -25.73
CA ILE A 195 32.31 -4.25 -26.04
C ILE A 195 31.55 -4.72 -24.79
N SER A 196 32.22 -5.41 -23.86
CA SER A 196 31.67 -5.79 -22.56
C SER A 196 31.22 -4.61 -21.71
N ASP A 197 31.77 -3.41 -21.91
CA ASP A 197 31.47 -2.22 -21.11
C ASP A 197 30.15 -1.56 -21.54
N PHE A 198 29.53 -2.10 -22.58
CA PHE A 198 28.31 -1.58 -23.17
C PHE A 198 27.17 -2.60 -23.05
N LYS A 199 26.15 -2.21 -22.29
CA LYS A 199 24.88 -2.92 -22.24
C LYS A 199 24.06 -2.59 -23.47
N PHE A 200 23.84 -3.58 -24.33
CA PHE A 200 22.95 -3.45 -25.47
C PHE A 200 21.52 -3.09 -25.00
N LEU A 201 20.90 -2.08 -25.61
CA LEU A 201 19.53 -1.69 -25.30
C LEU A 201 18.56 -2.14 -26.39
N ARG A 202 18.80 -1.73 -27.65
CA ARG A 202 17.94 -2.11 -28.79
C ARG A 202 18.59 -1.83 -30.13
N ILE A 203 18.12 -2.49 -31.18
CA ILE A 203 18.50 -2.18 -32.57
C ILE A 203 17.76 -0.93 -33.04
N LEU A 204 18.50 -0.03 -33.71
CA LEU A 204 17.97 1.19 -34.32
C LEU A 204 17.76 1.02 -35.83
N GLY A 205 18.56 0.19 -36.50
CA GLY A 205 18.40 -0.09 -37.92
C GLY A 205 19.12 -1.36 -38.37
N ARG A 206 18.66 -1.95 -39.48
CA ARG A 206 19.33 -3.07 -40.16
C ARG A 206 19.52 -2.71 -41.63
N GLY A 207 20.75 -2.77 -42.11
CA GLY A 207 21.10 -2.60 -43.51
C GLY A 207 21.88 -3.79 -44.04
N SER A 208 22.18 -3.78 -45.35
CA SER A 208 22.95 -4.83 -46.03
C SER A 208 24.38 -5.00 -45.49
N PHE A 209 24.91 -4.01 -44.78
CA PHE A 209 26.26 -4.02 -44.19
C PHE A 209 26.30 -4.30 -42.68
N GLY A 210 25.15 -4.50 -42.03
CA GLY A 210 25.10 -4.82 -40.61
C GLY A 210 23.97 -4.17 -39.83
N LYS A 211 23.98 -4.38 -38.51
CA LYS A 211 22.96 -3.90 -37.58
C LYS A 211 23.51 -2.73 -36.76
N VAL A 212 22.76 -1.63 -36.69
CA VAL A 212 23.08 -0.48 -35.83
C VAL A 212 22.28 -0.60 -34.55
N SER A 213 22.97 -0.60 -33.39
CA SER A 213 22.32 -0.71 -32.09
C SER A 213 22.61 0.47 -31.17
N LYS A 214 21.66 0.73 -30.28
CA LYS A 214 21.81 1.64 -29.17
C LYS A 214 22.27 0.84 -27.96
N ASN A 215 23.40 1.23 -27.40
CA ASN A 215 23.96 0.62 -26.19
C ASN A 215 24.13 1.70 -25.10
N ALA A 216 24.13 1.31 -23.83
CA ALA A 216 24.46 2.16 -22.69
C ALA A 216 25.81 1.73 -22.10
N ARG A 217 26.67 2.69 -21.79
CA ARG A 217 27.95 2.42 -21.12
C ARG A 217 27.72 2.23 -19.63
N GLU A 218 28.13 1.10 -19.08
CA GLU A 218 28.18 0.92 -17.63
C GLU A 218 29.43 1.66 -17.12
N LYS A 219 29.25 2.60 -16.18
CA LYS A 219 30.36 3.21 -15.46
C LYS A 219 30.55 2.37 -14.20
N GLU A 220 31.67 1.64 -14.11
CA GLU A 220 32.15 1.15 -12.83
C GLU A 220 32.38 2.36 -11.92
N TYR A 221 31.80 2.34 -10.72
CA TYR A 221 32.07 3.28 -9.63
C TYR A 221 33.08 2.63 -8.70
#